data_AF-A0A9N9U2Q0-F1
#
_entry.id   AF-A0A9N9U2Q0-F1
#
_cell.length_a   1.000
_cell.length_b   1.000
_cell.length_c   1.000
_cell.angle_alpha   90.00
_cell.angle_beta   90.00
_cell.angle_gamma   90.00
#
_symmetry.space_group_name_H-M   'P 1'
#
loop_
_entity.id
_entity.type
_entity.pdbx_description
1 polymer ?
#
loop_
_entity_poly.entity_id
_entity_poly.type
_entity_poly.pdbx_seq_one_letter_code
_entity_poly.pdbx_strand_id
1 'polypeptide(L)'
;MSTEPQEKVTGKDQPPSYISPPPLEVTWDFRCLESLRARQEGSSIAVELGQFLPGKFGGGKINFAMISNPAVVRESWWEASVDVSVKSLPKSMREGWSWSEDNIDRAGGQLIIKSTDLNQVIQQAGWRCGRRYKLVDRAEDPQWEAVVWIYAKDLQSLSCVKLEQLPHEKATATWATNENNRLAYVFHRKSTHLNFNAIYDEMPLTGWWPWPRADGSRL
;
A
#
# COMPACT_ATOMS: atom_id res chain seq x y z
N MET A 1 11.93 -4.80 86.05
CA MET A 1 12.63 -3.78 85.26
C MET A 1 13.55 -4.53 84.30
N SER A 2 13.07 -4.82 83.10
CA SER A 2 13.83 -5.53 82.06
C SER A 2 14.12 -4.55 80.94
N THR A 3 15.41 -4.37 80.67
CA THR A 3 15.96 -3.64 79.53
C THR A 3 16.09 -4.59 78.35
N GLU A 4 15.35 -4.32 77.29
CA GLU A 4 15.49 -4.97 75.97
C GLU A 4 16.72 -4.40 75.22
N PRO A 5 17.35 -5.18 74.33
CA PRO A 5 18.40 -4.70 73.44
C PRO A 5 17.79 -4.00 72.21
N GLN A 6 18.41 -2.88 71.79
CA GLN A 6 18.07 -2.20 70.55
C GLN A 6 18.58 -2.97 69.33
N GLU A 7 17.65 -3.35 68.46
CA GLU A 7 17.94 -3.86 67.13
C GLU A 7 18.04 -2.70 66.13
N LYS A 8 19.14 -2.65 65.39
CA LYS A 8 19.48 -1.58 64.45
C LYS A 8 18.91 -1.96 63.08
N VAL A 9 17.77 -1.39 62.70
CA VAL A 9 17.15 -1.58 61.38
C VAL A 9 17.93 -0.79 60.33
N THR A 10 18.82 -1.46 59.59
CA THR A 10 19.35 -1.00 58.30
C THR A 10 18.65 -1.74 57.18
N GLY A 11 17.93 -1.01 56.33
CA GLY A 11 17.31 -1.55 55.12
C GLY A 11 16.01 -0.84 54.80
N LYS A 12 16.08 0.34 54.17
CA LYS A 12 14.93 0.87 53.44
C LYS A 12 14.86 0.10 52.13
N ASP A 13 14.01 -0.92 52.09
CA ASP A 13 13.55 -1.52 50.84
C ASP A 13 12.73 -0.46 50.08
N GLN A 14 13.43 0.25 49.19
CA GLN A 14 12.79 1.09 48.19
C GLN A 14 12.44 0.16 47.03
N PRO A 15 11.16 -0.01 46.66
CA PRO A 15 10.81 -0.83 45.51
C PRO A 15 11.52 -0.26 44.27
N PRO A 16 12.08 -1.10 43.39
CA PRO A 16 12.74 -0.62 42.20
C PRO A 16 11.75 0.24 41.42
N SER A 17 12.13 1.49 41.19
CA SER A 17 11.38 2.44 40.37
C SER A 17 11.02 1.74 39.08
N TYR A 18 9.73 1.60 38.81
CA TYR A 18 9.22 1.10 37.54
C TYR A 18 9.64 2.12 36.48
N ILE A 19 10.79 1.88 35.84
CA ILE A 19 11.19 2.60 34.65
C ILE A 19 10.17 2.18 33.61
N SER A 20 9.17 3.04 33.38
CA SER A 20 8.26 2.86 32.27
C SER A 20 9.14 2.65 31.04
N PRO A 21 9.03 1.50 30.33
CA PRO A 21 9.82 1.31 29.13
C PRO A 21 9.54 2.51 28.21
N PRO A 22 10.58 3.08 27.56
CA PRO A 22 10.34 4.12 26.57
C PRO A 22 9.27 3.59 25.61
N PRO A 23 8.33 4.45 25.15
CA PRO A 23 7.38 4.02 24.14
C PRO A 23 8.18 3.35 23.03
N LEU A 24 7.87 2.09 22.76
CA LEU A 24 8.35 1.39 21.58
C LEU A 24 7.80 2.21 20.40
N GLU A 25 8.55 3.21 19.98
CA GLU A 25 8.50 3.68 18.60
C GLU A 25 8.98 2.49 17.78
N VAL A 26 8.02 1.64 17.41
CA VAL A 26 8.16 0.71 16.31
C VAL A 26 8.31 1.57 15.08
N THR A 27 9.52 2.07 14.87
CA THR A 27 10.01 2.50 13.58
C THR A 27 10.03 1.23 12.75
N TRP A 28 8.94 1.00 12.03
CA TRP A 28 8.86 -0.08 11.06
C TRP A 28 10.01 0.12 10.09
N ASP A 29 10.95 -0.81 10.18
CA ASP A 29 12.18 -0.77 9.44
C ASP A 29 11.87 -0.95 7.95
N PHE A 30 11.98 0.14 7.19
CA PHE A 30 11.85 0.12 5.73
C PHE A 30 12.82 -0.89 5.08
N ARG A 31 13.78 -1.46 5.81
CA ARG A 31 14.61 -2.59 5.38
C ARG A 31 13.83 -3.86 4.99
N CYS A 32 12.58 -4.05 5.42
CA CYS A 32 11.75 -5.16 4.91
C CYS A 32 11.31 -4.91 3.44
N LEU A 33 10.95 -3.66 3.11
CA LEU A 33 10.69 -3.20 1.74
C LEU A 33 12.00 -3.13 0.92
N GLU A 34 13.14 -2.80 1.54
CA GLU A 34 14.45 -2.88 0.87
C GLU A 34 14.98 -4.32 0.71
N SER A 35 14.55 -5.27 1.54
CA SER A 35 14.87 -6.69 1.33
C SER A 35 14.04 -7.26 0.17
N LEU A 36 12.84 -6.72 -0.06
CA LEU A 36 12.06 -6.94 -1.29
C LEU A 36 12.74 -6.29 -2.51
N ARG A 37 13.35 -5.10 -2.34
CA ARG A 37 14.17 -4.38 -3.35
C ARG A 37 15.38 -5.20 -3.84
N ALA A 38 16.04 -5.96 -2.98
CA ALA A 38 17.26 -6.71 -3.32
C ALA A 38 17.01 -8.08 -3.99
N ARG A 39 15.80 -8.65 -3.91
CA ARG A 39 15.49 -10.00 -4.43
C ARG A 39 14.77 -10.03 -5.77
N GLN A 40 14.25 -8.90 -6.27
CA GLN A 40 13.73 -8.82 -7.62
C GLN A 40 14.80 -8.28 -8.57
N GLU A 41 15.25 -9.14 -9.49
CA GLU A 41 15.87 -8.70 -10.75
C GLU A 41 14.81 -7.93 -11.56
N GLY A 42 14.63 -6.65 -11.25
CA GLY A 42 13.59 -5.79 -11.84
C GLY A 42 12.85 -5.01 -10.76
N SER A 43 13.28 -3.77 -10.53
CA SER A 43 12.69 -2.85 -9.56
C SER A 43 11.25 -2.49 -9.98
N SER A 44 10.24 -2.95 -9.25
CA SER A 44 8.86 -2.44 -9.38
C SER A 44 8.79 -1.08 -8.69
N ILE A 45 8.41 -0.05 -9.46
CA ILE A 45 8.20 1.33 -9.00
C ILE A 45 7.29 1.39 -7.77
N ALA A 46 6.27 0.54 -7.74
CA ALA A 46 5.14 0.74 -6.84
C ALA A 46 5.57 0.85 -5.36
N VAL A 47 6.69 0.22 -4.99
CA VAL A 47 7.23 0.30 -3.62
C VAL A 47 7.88 1.66 -3.29
N GLU A 48 8.43 2.38 -4.28
CA GLU A 48 9.14 3.65 -4.06
C GLU A 48 8.24 4.90 -4.11
N LEU A 49 7.00 4.82 -4.60
CA LEU A 49 6.05 5.95 -4.64
C LEU A 49 5.36 6.25 -3.30
N GLY A 50 6.00 5.96 -2.17
CA GLY A 50 5.52 6.28 -0.81
C GLY A 50 5.23 7.76 -0.52
N GLN A 51 5.33 8.64 -1.52
CA GLN A 51 4.74 9.97 -1.50
C GLN A 51 3.24 9.86 -1.83
N PHE A 52 2.46 9.46 -0.83
CA PHE A 52 1.01 9.52 -0.93
C PHE A 52 0.55 10.92 -1.35
N LEU A 53 -0.13 11.00 -2.50
CA LEU A 53 -0.84 12.23 -2.85
C LEU A 53 -1.88 12.52 -1.75
N PRO A 54 -2.07 13.78 -1.33
CA PRO A 54 -3.13 14.12 -0.40
C PRO A 54 -4.47 13.85 -1.08
N GLY A 55 -5.12 12.75 -0.70
CA GLY A 55 -6.51 12.50 -1.03
C GLY A 55 -7.43 13.32 -0.14
N LYS A 56 -8.67 13.52 -0.60
CA LYS A 56 -9.73 14.20 0.15
C LYS A 56 -10.14 13.46 1.41
N PHE A 57 -9.84 12.16 1.51
CA PHE A 57 -10.24 11.32 2.62
C PHE A 57 -9.07 11.05 3.56
N GLY A 58 -9.28 11.29 4.86
CA GLY A 58 -8.31 11.04 5.91
C GLY A 58 -8.38 9.64 6.54
N GLY A 59 -9.39 8.83 6.20
CA GLY A 59 -9.69 7.58 6.92
C GLY A 59 -8.77 6.39 6.61
N GLY A 60 -7.95 6.50 5.56
CA GLY A 60 -6.96 5.49 5.20
C GLY A 60 -6.51 5.63 3.75
N LYS A 61 -5.43 4.92 3.43
CA LYS A 61 -4.84 4.90 2.08
C LYS A 61 -4.52 3.48 1.68
N ILE A 62 -4.76 3.14 0.42
CA ILE A 62 -4.53 1.81 -0.16
C ILE A 62 -3.72 2.01 -1.43
N ASN A 63 -2.68 1.22 -1.64
CA ASN A 63 -1.91 1.26 -2.89
C ASN A 63 -1.87 -0.12 -3.53
N PHE A 64 -1.97 -0.16 -4.86
CA PHE A 64 -1.81 -1.37 -5.65
C PHE A 64 -0.65 -1.20 -6.64
N ALA A 65 0.18 -2.24 -6.70
CA ALA A 65 1.17 -2.44 -7.74
C ALA A 65 0.64 -3.46 -8.74
N MET A 66 0.68 -3.14 -10.04
CA MET A 66 0.33 -4.09 -11.11
C MET A 66 1.39 -4.03 -12.19
N ILE A 67 1.76 -5.18 -12.75
CA ILE A 67 2.71 -5.25 -13.87
C ILE A 67 2.15 -6.12 -14.98
N SER A 68 2.43 -5.76 -16.23
CA SER A 68 2.24 -6.66 -17.37
C SER A 68 3.25 -7.81 -17.27
N ASN A 69 2.80 -9.06 -17.45
CA ASN A 69 3.69 -10.22 -17.47
C ASN A 69 4.48 -10.28 -18.80
N PRO A 70 5.82 -10.17 -18.80
CA PRO A 70 6.61 -10.21 -20.03
C PRO A 70 6.78 -11.61 -20.63
N ALA A 71 6.33 -12.68 -19.94
CA ALA A 71 6.46 -14.06 -20.42
C ALA A 71 5.59 -14.37 -21.66
N VAL A 72 4.62 -13.50 -21.98
CA VAL A 72 3.84 -13.57 -23.21
C VAL A 72 4.47 -12.62 -24.23
N VAL A 73 5.28 -13.22 -25.09
CA VAL A 73 6.03 -12.66 -26.22
C VAL A 73 5.39 -11.38 -26.83
N ARG A 74 6.16 -10.28 -26.86
CA ARG A 74 5.92 -9.00 -27.58
C ARG A 74 4.86 -8.04 -27.04
N GLU A 75 4.23 -8.31 -25.89
CA GLU A 75 3.31 -7.32 -25.31
C GLU A 75 4.05 -6.21 -24.57
N SER A 76 3.64 -4.98 -24.90
CA SER A 76 3.98 -3.71 -24.28
C SER A 76 4.21 -3.81 -22.77
N TRP A 77 5.46 -3.64 -22.35
CA TRP A 77 5.81 -3.63 -20.93
C TRP A 77 5.24 -2.35 -20.30
N TRP A 78 4.29 -2.50 -19.38
CA TRP A 78 3.76 -1.43 -18.55
C TRP A 78 3.72 -1.83 -17.07
N GLU A 79 3.76 -0.82 -16.21
CA GLU A 79 3.52 -0.93 -14.77
C GLU A 79 2.42 0.06 -14.38
N ALA A 80 1.51 -0.34 -13.51
CA ALA A 80 0.49 0.54 -12.97
C ALA A 80 0.60 0.64 -11.44
N SER A 81 0.49 1.88 -10.96
CA SER A 81 0.32 2.20 -9.54
C SER A 81 -1.07 2.76 -9.34
N VAL A 82 -1.79 2.29 -8.34
CA VAL A 82 -3.14 2.75 -8.01
C VAL A 82 -3.11 3.22 -6.57
N ASP A 83 -3.28 4.52 -6.37
CA ASP A 83 -3.29 5.13 -5.04
C ASP A 83 -4.75 5.50 -4.71
N VAL A 84 -5.33 4.82 -3.73
CA VAL A 84 -6.72 4.98 -3.30
C VAL A 84 -6.74 5.65 -1.94
N SER A 85 -7.55 6.70 -1.80
CA SER A 85 -7.89 7.30 -0.52
C SER A 85 -9.31 6.91 -0.15
N VAL A 86 -9.52 6.46 1.07
CA VAL A 86 -10.82 5.95 1.54
C VAL A 86 -11.30 6.69 2.79
N LYS A 87 -12.61 6.87 2.92
CA LYS A 87 -13.24 7.40 4.14
C LYS A 87 -13.07 6.50 5.35
N SER A 88 -13.06 5.18 5.13
CA SER A 88 -12.92 4.18 6.18
C SER A 88 -12.27 2.93 5.61
N LEU A 89 -11.06 2.63 6.06
CA LEU A 89 -10.34 1.42 5.64
C LEU A 89 -11.07 0.12 6.03
N PRO A 90 -11.55 -0.06 7.29
CA PRO A 90 -12.31 -1.25 7.65
C PRO A 90 -13.57 -1.43 6.79
N LYS A 91 -14.32 -0.35 6.53
CA LYS A 91 -15.52 -0.41 5.68
C LYS A 91 -15.16 -0.84 4.25
N SER A 92 -14.13 -0.23 3.66
CA SER A 92 -13.63 -0.57 2.31
C SER A 92 -13.13 -2.01 2.19
N MET A 93 -12.54 -2.57 3.25
CA MET A 93 -12.13 -3.98 3.29
C MET A 93 -13.33 -4.94 3.31
N ARG A 94 -14.35 -4.63 4.12
CA ARG A 94 -15.52 -5.49 4.30
C ARG A 94 -16.51 -5.42 3.13
N GLU A 95 -16.90 -4.21 2.76
CA GLU A 95 -17.89 -3.95 1.70
C GLU A 95 -17.25 -4.02 0.31
N GLY A 96 -15.92 -3.92 0.27
CA GLY A 96 -15.17 -3.92 -0.96
C GLY A 96 -15.18 -2.54 -1.60
N TRP A 97 -14.30 -2.40 -2.56
CA TRP A 97 -14.34 -1.28 -3.48
C TRP A 97 -13.97 -1.82 -4.86
N SER A 98 -14.50 -1.16 -5.88
CA SER A 98 -14.28 -1.47 -7.28
C SER A 98 -14.54 -0.23 -8.10
N TRP A 99 -13.90 -0.12 -9.27
CA TRP A 99 -14.27 0.88 -10.25
C TRP A 99 -14.72 0.25 -11.56
N SER A 100 -15.41 1.06 -12.35
CA SER A 100 -15.73 0.85 -13.75
C SER A 100 -15.37 2.09 -14.56
N GLU A 101 -15.72 2.12 -15.85
CA GLU A 101 -15.53 3.29 -16.70
C GLU A 101 -16.23 4.56 -16.16
N ASP A 102 -17.37 4.40 -15.48
CA ASP A 102 -18.18 5.51 -14.96
C ASP A 102 -17.47 6.28 -13.84
N ASN A 103 -16.49 5.65 -13.18
CA ASN A 103 -15.68 6.28 -12.15
C ASN A 103 -14.56 7.17 -12.72
N ILE A 104 -14.25 7.05 -14.02
CA ILE A 104 -13.14 7.76 -14.64
C ILE A 104 -13.49 9.23 -14.85
N ASP A 105 -12.75 10.12 -14.19
CA ASP A 105 -12.79 11.55 -14.46
C ASP A 105 -11.97 11.86 -15.72
N ARG A 106 -12.62 11.77 -16.89
CA ARG A 106 -11.98 11.98 -18.19
C ARG A 106 -11.42 13.40 -18.37
N ALA A 107 -11.97 14.40 -17.67
CA ALA A 107 -11.46 15.77 -17.72
C ALA A 107 -10.15 15.94 -16.94
N GLY A 108 -9.90 15.09 -15.94
CA GLY A 108 -8.71 15.13 -15.10
C GLY A 108 -7.53 14.27 -15.58
N GLY A 109 -7.64 13.62 -16.74
CA GLY A 109 -6.60 12.77 -17.31
C GLY A 109 -5.37 13.57 -17.75
N GLN A 110 -4.17 13.05 -17.45
CA GLN A 110 -2.90 13.69 -17.84
C GLN A 110 -1.99 12.68 -18.53
N LEU A 111 -1.34 13.11 -19.61
CA LEU A 111 -0.32 12.34 -20.31
C LEU A 111 1.05 12.99 -20.09
N ILE A 112 1.99 12.22 -19.58
CA ILE A 112 3.37 12.63 -19.36
C ILE A 112 4.25 11.93 -20.40
N ILE A 113 4.79 12.72 -21.33
CA ILE A 113 5.57 12.22 -22.47
C ILE A 113 7.07 12.42 -22.24
N LYS A 114 7.47 13.45 -21.48
CA LYS A 114 8.87 13.75 -21.23
C LYS A 114 9.32 13.04 -19.95
N SER A 115 10.42 12.31 -20.03
CA SER A 115 10.99 11.63 -18.87
C SER A 115 11.35 12.58 -17.74
N THR A 116 11.72 13.83 -18.06
CA THR A 116 12.04 14.90 -17.09
C THR A 116 10.88 15.24 -16.15
N ASP A 117 9.66 14.96 -16.58
CA ASP A 117 8.43 15.27 -15.84
C ASP A 117 8.01 14.07 -14.97
N LEU A 118 8.69 12.92 -15.11
CA LEU A 118 8.59 11.78 -14.22
C LEU A 118 9.56 11.97 -13.04
N ASN A 119 9.22 11.46 -11.86
CA ASN A 119 10.16 11.50 -10.75
C ASN A 119 11.44 10.68 -11.08
N GLN A 120 12.53 10.96 -10.38
CA GLN A 120 13.83 10.31 -10.64
C GLN A 120 13.78 8.79 -10.45
N VAL A 121 13.01 8.30 -9.49
CA VAL A 121 12.76 6.88 -9.21
C VAL A 121 12.15 6.16 -10.43
N ILE A 122 11.10 6.74 -11.03
CA ILE A 122 10.44 6.22 -12.24
C ILE A 122 11.45 6.13 -13.39
N GLN A 123 12.26 7.18 -13.55
CA GLN A 123 13.27 7.23 -14.60
C GLN A 123 14.37 6.17 -14.39
N GLN A 124 14.82 5.97 -13.15
CA GLN A 124 15.83 4.97 -12.79
C GLN A 124 15.32 3.54 -13.01
N ALA A 125 14.02 3.29 -12.84
CA ALA A 125 13.37 2.03 -13.20
C ALA A 125 13.23 1.82 -14.73
N GLY A 126 13.64 2.80 -15.55
CA GLY A 126 13.73 2.68 -17.01
C GLY A 126 12.47 3.09 -17.77
N TRP A 127 11.49 3.70 -17.10
CA TRP A 127 10.26 4.17 -17.70
C TRP A 127 10.44 5.58 -18.29
N ARG A 128 9.79 5.84 -19.42
CA ARG A 128 9.99 7.06 -20.19
C ARG A 128 8.74 7.91 -20.35
N CYS A 129 7.57 7.29 -20.25
CA CYS A 129 6.29 7.96 -20.32
C CYS A 129 5.35 7.44 -19.24
N GLY A 130 4.37 8.26 -18.89
CA GLY A 130 3.34 7.95 -17.92
C GLY A 130 1.99 8.50 -18.32
N ARG A 131 0.92 7.84 -17.90
CA ARG A 131 -0.44 8.35 -18.01
C ARG A 131 -1.08 8.32 -16.63
N ARG A 132 -1.71 9.42 -16.26
CA ARG A 132 -2.43 9.58 -15.00
C ARG A 132 -3.92 9.65 -15.25
N TYR A 133 -4.66 8.88 -14.48
CA TYR A 133 -6.10 8.94 -14.41
C TYR A 133 -6.54 9.31 -13.00
N LYS A 134 -7.65 10.03 -12.92
CA LYS A 134 -8.35 10.27 -11.67
C LYS A 134 -9.64 9.47 -11.67
N LEU A 135 -9.89 8.77 -10.58
CA LEU A 135 -11.09 8.00 -10.34
C LEU A 135 -11.83 8.60 -9.15
N VAL A 136 -13.16 8.66 -9.25
CA VAL A 136 -14.01 9.15 -8.18
C VAL A 136 -15.16 8.16 -7.95
N ASP A 137 -15.48 7.92 -6.68
CA ASP A 137 -16.73 7.26 -6.33
C ASP A 137 -17.91 8.18 -6.69
N ARG A 138 -18.88 7.63 -7.43
CA ARG A 138 -20.04 8.34 -7.97
C ARG A 138 -21.31 8.11 -7.13
N ALA A 139 -21.21 7.37 -6.03
CA ALA A 139 -22.32 7.20 -5.09
C ALA A 139 -22.76 8.55 -4.49
N GLU A 140 -23.99 8.60 -3.97
CA GLU A 140 -24.53 9.78 -3.26
C GLU A 140 -23.67 10.16 -2.05
N ASP A 141 -23.11 9.15 -1.36
CA ASP A 141 -22.09 9.31 -0.33
C ASP A 141 -20.76 8.69 -0.79
N PRO A 142 -19.88 9.44 -1.50
CA PRO A 142 -18.62 8.91 -2.04
C PRO A 142 -17.71 8.37 -0.93
N GLN A 143 -17.30 7.11 -1.01
CA GLN A 143 -16.47 6.46 0.00
C GLN A 143 -14.98 6.50 -0.31
N TRP A 144 -14.61 6.72 -1.58
CA TRP A 144 -13.22 6.67 -2.03
C TRP A 144 -12.97 7.56 -3.24
N GLU A 145 -11.69 7.87 -3.45
CA GLU A 145 -11.18 8.43 -4.70
C GLU A 145 -9.82 7.80 -4.98
N ALA A 146 -9.41 7.73 -6.23
CA ALA A 146 -8.14 7.15 -6.58
C ALA A 146 -7.40 7.91 -7.69
N VAL A 147 -6.10 7.71 -7.73
CA VAL A 147 -5.23 8.12 -8.82
C VAL A 147 -4.59 6.86 -9.38
N VAL A 148 -4.69 6.66 -10.69
CA VAL A 148 -4.02 5.57 -11.38
C VAL A 148 -2.92 6.14 -12.25
N TRP A 149 -1.70 5.68 -12.00
CA TRP A 149 -0.55 5.90 -12.85
C TRP A 149 -0.28 4.66 -13.68
N ILE A 150 -0.03 4.84 -14.97
CA ILE A 150 0.43 3.80 -15.87
C ILE A 150 1.73 4.27 -16.48
N TYR A 151 2.81 3.52 -16.30
CA TYR A 151 4.14 3.81 -16.81
C TYR A 151 4.51 2.84 -17.91
N ALA A 152 5.23 3.32 -18.92
CA ALA A 152 5.74 2.49 -20.00
C ALA A 152 7.08 3.02 -20.55
N LYS A 153 7.77 2.18 -21.32
CA LYS A 153 9.04 2.54 -21.96
C LYS A 153 8.86 3.39 -23.21
N ASP A 154 7.68 3.36 -23.81
CA ASP A 154 7.36 4.07 -25.06
C ASP A 154 5.85 4.36 -25.15
N LEU A 155 5.49 5.30 -26.02
CA LEU A 155 4.10 5.76 -26.18
C LEU A 155 3.18 4.71 -26.83
N GLN A 156 3.72 3.81 -27.65
CA GLN A 156 2.91 2.74 -28.25
C GLN A 156 2.46 1.77 -27.16
N SER A 157 3.37 1.40 -26.26
CA SER A 157 3.07 0.58 -25.11
C SER A 157 2.04 1.23 -24.19
N LEU A 158 2.19 2.53 -23.92
CA LEU A 158 1.24 3.28 -23.11
C LEU A 158 -0.13 3.46 -23.78
N SER A 159 -0.19 3.57 -25.12
CA SER A 159 -1.43 3.77 -25.86
C SER A 159 -2.30 2.54 -25.90
N CYS A 160 -1.70 1.34 -25.86
CA CYS A 160 -2.41 0.07 -25.81
C CYS A 160 -3.09 -0.21 -24.46
N VAL A 161 -2.67 0.45 -23.37
CA VAL A 161 -3.27 0.22 -22.05
C VAL A 161 -4.57 0.99 -21.92
N LYS A 162 -5.66 0.25 -21.72
CA LYS A 162 -6.98 0.79 -21.36
C LYS A 162 -7.23 0.58 -19.87
N LEU A 163 -7.70 1.62 -19.21
CA LEU A 163 -7.90 1.58 -17.75
C LEU A 163 -8.97 0.57 -17.35
N GLU A 164 -10.07 0.46 -18.13
CA GLU A 164 -11.11 -0.55 -17.93
C GLU A 164 -10.61 -2.00 -18.07
N GLN A 165 -9.44 -2.20 -18.68
CA GLN A 165 -8.85 -3.52 -18.89
C GLN A 165 -7.77 -3.86 -17.86
N LEU A 166 -7.50 -2.99 -16.87
CA LEU A 166 -6.57 -3.32 -15.80
C LEU A 166 -7.18 -4.41 -14.91
N PRO A 167 -6.67 -5.65 -14.96
CA PRO A 167 -7.25 -6.72 -14.18
C PRO A 167 -6.70 -6.62 -12.76
N HIS A 168 -7.59 -6.45 -11.79
CA HIS A 168 -7.23 -6.45 -10.36
C HIS A 168 -6.49 -7.74 -9.94
N GLU A 169 -6.75 -8.85 -10.64
CA GLU A 169 -6.07 -10.14 -10.48
C GLU A 169 -4.56 -10.11 -10.80
N LYS A 170 -4.09 -9.08 -11.50
CA LYS A 170 -2.66 -8.86 -11.78
C LYS A 170 -1.97 -7.99 -10.72
N ALA A 171 -2.64 -7.68 -9.61
CA ALA A 171 -1.98 -7.07 -8.46
C ALA A 171 -0.79 -7.94 -8.03
N THR A 172 0.42 -7.37 -8.03
CA THR A 172 1.64 -8.03 -7.55
C THR A 172 1.90 -7.72 -6.09
N ALA A 173 1.53 -6.51 -5.67
CA ALA A 173 1.57 -6.08 -4.30
C ALA A 173 0.41 -5.12 -3.99
N THR A 174 -0.03 -5.13 -2.74
CA THR A 174 -1.01 -4.18 -2.24
C THR A 174 -0.70 -3.91 -0.78
N TRP A 175 -0.77 -2.67 -0.35
CA TRP A 175 -0.66 -2.33 1.07
C TRP A 175 -1.63 -1.23 1.42
N ALA A 176 -2.06 -1.23 2.68
CA ALA A 176 -2.94 -0.18 3.18
C ALA A 176 -2.46 0.34 4.54
N THR A 177 -2.65 1.64 4.74
CA THR A 177 -2.42 2.32 6.00
C THR A 177 -3.72 2.89 6.54
N ASN A 178 -3.88 2.88 7.86
CA ASN A 178 -4.98 3.56 8.51
C ASN A 178 -4.81 5.10 8.48
N GLU A 179 -5.76 5.82 9.07
CA GLU A 179 -5.75 7.29 9.19
C GLU A 179 -4.49 7.87 9.87
N ASN A 180 -3.83 7.07 10.71
CA ASN A 180 -2.59 7.45 11.40
C ASN A 180 -1.34 7.06 10.61
N ASN A 181 -1.47 6.76 9.31
CA ASN A 181 -0.43 6.24 8.42
C ASN A 181 0.27 4.96 8.95
N ARG A 182 -0.39 4.18 9.81
CA ARG A 182 0.14 2.90 10.27
C ARG A 182 -0.27 1.80 9.33
N LEU A 183 0.68 0.96 8.95
CA LEU A 183 0.47 -0.19 8.06
C LEU A 183 -0.53 -1.16 8.70
N ALA A 184 -1.63 -1.42 8.01
CA ALA A 184 -2.72 -2.27 8.49
C ALA A 184 -2.94 -3.50 7.61
N TYR A 185 -2.40 -3.49 6.39
CA TYR A 185 -2.55 -4.59 5.45
C TYR A 185 -1.37 -4.64 4.49
N VAL A 186 -0.92 -5.86 4.18
CA VAL A 186 0.06 -6.15 3.13
C VAL A 186 -0.35 -7.41 2.39
N PHE A 187 -0.26 -7.36 1.07
CA PHE A 187 -0.25 -8.49 0.17
C PHE A 187 0.94 -8.36 -0.76
N HIS A 188 1.67 -9.46 -0.93
CA HIS A 188 2.71 -9.61 -1.91
C HIS A 188 2.62 -11.00 -2.55
N ARG A 189 2.32 -11.03 -3.85
CA ARG A 189 2.04 -12.25 -4.61
C ARG A 189 3.13 -13.31 -4.49
N LYS A 190 4.41 -12.91 -4.58
CA LYS A 190 5.56 -13.83 -4.52
C LYS A 190 6.08 -14.09 -3.10
N SER A 191 5.65 -13.31 -2.11
CA SER A 191 6.22 -13.33 -0.76
C SER A 191 5.11 -13.49 0.25
N THR A 192 4.34 -14.57 0.12
CA THR A 192 3.09 -14.76 0.87
C THR A 192 3.28 -14.82 2.38
N HIS A 193 4.49 -15.09 2.86
CA HIS A 193 4.84 -15.05 4.30
C HIS A 193 4.86 -13.63 4.87
N LEU A 194 4.86 -12.60 4.01
CA LEU A 194 4.75 -11.18 4.40
C LEU A 194 3.31 -10.68 4.37
N ASN A 195 2.36 -11.50 3.91
CA ASN A 195 0.96 -11.10 3.83
C ASN A 195 0.36 -11.04 5.22
N PHE A 196 -0.34 -9.95 5.53
CA PHE A 196 -1.10 -9.82 6.77
C PHE A 196 -2.23 -8.82 6.62
N ASN A 197 -3.24 -8.97 7.47
CA ASN A 197 -4.34 -8.03 7.64
C ASN A 197 -4.58 -7.83 9.14
N ALA A 198 -4.18 -6.68 9.66
CA ALA A 198 -4.28 -6.38 11.10
C ALA A 198 -5.69 -5.94 11.54
N ILE A 199 -6.65 -5.81 10.61
CA ILE A 199 -8.02 -5.37 10.91
C ILE A 199 -8.97 -6.57 10.99
N TYR A 200 -8.85 -7.51 10.06
CA TYR A 200 -9.77 -8.65 9.96
C TYR A 200 -9.09 -10.02 9.88
N ASP A 201 -7.76 -10.09 10.09
CA ASP A 201 -6.99 -11.33 10.01
C ASP A 201 -7.26 -12.06 8.68
N GLU A 202 -7.72 -13.31 8.75
CA GLU A 202 -7.99 -14.17 7.59
C GLU A 202 -9.42 -14.00 7.02
N MET A 203 -10.20 -13.02 7.50
CA MET A 203 -11.53 -12.78 6.95
C MET A 203 -11.45 -12.45 5.46
N PRO A 204 -12.22 -13.14 4.60
CA PRO A 204 -12.28 -12.80 3.18
C PRO A 204 -12.72 -11.36 2.94
N LEU A 205 -11.97 -10.66 2.08
CA LEU A 205 -12.28 -9.31 1.62
C LEU A 205 -13.00 -9.37 0.27
N THR A 206 -13.79 -8.34 -0.02
CA THR A 206 -14.62 -8.26 -1.23
C THR A 206 -14.09 -7.21 -2.22
N GLY A 207 -14.52 -7.26 -3.48
CA GLY A 207 -14.08 -6.30 -4.50
C GLY A 207 -12.61 -6.49 -4.91
N TRP A 208 -11.87 -5.39 -5.03
CA TRP A 208 -10.52 -5.36 -5.62
C TRP A 208 -9.39 -5.78 -4.68
N TRP A 209 -9.71 -6.17 -3.44
CA TRP A 209 -8.71 -6.72 -2.53
C TRP A 209 -8.16 -8.06 -3.06
N PRO A 210 -6.83 -8.22 -3.15
CA PRO A 210 -6.24 -9.43 -3.71
C PRO A 210 -6.24 -10.61 -2.73
N TRP A 211 -6.34 -10.36 -1.42
CA TRP A 211 -6.25 -11.35 -0.34
C TRP A 211 -6.80 -10.77 0.97
N PRO A 212 -7.26 -11.58 1.95
CA PRO A 212 -7.73 -12.95 1.80
C PRO A 212 -8.98 -13.06 0.90
N ARG A 213 -9.10 -14.14 0.14
CA ARG A 213 -10.28 -14.42 -0.73
C ARG A 213 -11.11 -15.58 -0.20
N ALA A 214 -12.40 -15.55 -0.49
CA ALA A 214 -13.36 -16.54 0.02
C ALA A 214 -13.11 -17.95 -0.51
N ASP A 215 -12.56 -18.07 -1.71
CA ASP A 215 -12.16 -19.34 -2.32
C ASP A 215 -10.80 -19.87 -1.81
N GLY A 216 -10.18 -19.18 -0.85
CA GLY A 216 -8.86 -19.50 -0.32
C GLY A 216 -7.72 -19.25 -1.32
N SER A 217 -8.04 -18.70 -2.51
CA SER A 217 -7.02 -18.41 -3.51
C SER A 217 -6.13 -17.24 -3.08
N ARG A 218 -4.88 -17.31 -3.53
CA ARG A 218 -3.94 -16.21 -3.54
C ARG A 218 -3.61 -16.01 -5.01
N LEU A 219 -3.87 -14.82 -5.55
CA LEU A 219 -3.65 -14.51 -6.97
C LEU A 219 -2.27 -14.98 -7.44
#